data_AF-A0A6C2DYF1-F1
#
_entry.id   AF-A0A6C2DYF1-F1
#
_cell.length_a   1.000
_cell.length_b   1.000
_cell.length_c   1.000
_cell.angle_alpha   90.00
_cell.angle_beta   90.00
_cell.angle_gamma   90.00
#
_symmetry.space_group_name_H-M   'P 1'
#
loop_
_entity.id
_entity.type
_entity.pdbx_description
1 polymer ?
#
loop_
_entity_poly.entity_id
_entity_poly.type
_entity_poly.pdbx_seq_one_letter_code
_entity_poly.pdbx_strand_id
1 'polypeptide(L)'
;MIGHTLVDNLREDFQNVTSTSISTLANIWAKKYIQNLQVDKPKQSIQSNDLGEILSSERRAATAANLLQSLRFSSAQAWAKTETLLMGQLQAHGISADLIDPWQIATDSRFLLDSALKVYTENANNRLLEIDLPEDGQYQRLETYTQLPTVGQLSVAIAQNVGKIRKKYTSVDPRTIGFVSMQFHYSGQMLLNALPPLEKLMVNSYFKVIDDHLYMPLQRCYEAAGDLEYDDIALESVRHLLSLTSEIARQVSQKTLIMHSDYQCYSGVLSSPQIRISSLRDIEMFQVYLCLCVLEKSVSSIQQELFPLCIMLYPPLKVSWELVRTLLRLLSQEMHTHLDERHVKEFEPYLTALNEMFGDDVLPEA
;
A
#
# COMPACT_ATOMS: atom_id res chain seq x y z
N MET A 1 -21.18 25.59 -0.81
CA MET A 1 -22.12 25.31 0.29
C MET A 1 -22.80 23.97 0.01
N ILE A 2 -22.07 22.87 0.20
CA ILE A 2 -22.58 21.49 0.33
C ILE A 2 -21.57 20.83 1.26
N GLY A 3 -21.95 20.70 2.53
CA GLY A 3 -21.17 20.07 3.57
C GLY A 3 -21.72 18.68 3.88
N HIS A 4 -20.84 17.87 4.46
CA HIS A 4 -21.10 16.84 5.47
C HIS A 4 -22.18 15.79 5.18
N THR A 5 -21.72 14.60 4.79
CA THR A 5 -22.33 13.30 5.15
C THR A 5 -21.26 12.22 5.19
N LEU A 6 -20.30 12.38 6.12
CA LEU A 6 -19.39 11.29 6.52
C LEU A 6 -19.03 11.35 8.02
N VAL A 7 -19.67 12.24 8.78
CA VAL A 7 -19.36 12.50 10.19
C VAL A 7 -20.34 11.80 11.15
N ASP A 8 -21.57 11.49 10.73
CA ASP A 8 -22.61 11.09 11.69
C ASP A 8 -22.68 9.58 11.98
N ASN A 9 -22.24 8.70 11.08
CA ASN A 9 -22.21 7.25 11.36
C ASN A 9 -20.99 6.81 12.18
N LEU A 10 -19.98 7.67 12.34
CA LEU A 10 -18.80 7.37 13.17
C LEU A 10 -19.02 7.75 14.63
N ARG A 11 -19.94 8.69 14.93
CA ARG A 11 -20.12 9.19 16.30
C ARG A 11 -20.75 8.15 17.24
N GLU A 12 -21.58 7.26 16.72
CA GLU A 12 -22.20 6.18 17.51
C GLU A 12 -21.22 5.05 17.83
N ASP A 13 -20.28 4.74 16.93
CA ASP A 13 -19.21 3.76 17.20
C ASP A 13 -18.13 4.30 18.17
N PHE A 14 -17.98 5.62 18.29
CA PHE A 14 -17.11 6.25 19.28
C PHE A 14 -17.74 6.41 20.67
N GLN A 15 -19.07 6.37 20.80
CA GLN A 15 -19.75 6.64 22.08
C GLN A 15 -20.16 5.39 22.87
N ASN A 16 -20.13 4.19 22.27
CA ASN A 16 -20.40 2.94 22.98
C ASN A 16 -19.14 2.17 23.42
N VAL A 17 -17.95 2.77 23.33
CA VAL A 17 -16.74 2.22 23.97
C VAL A 17 -16.67 2.70 25.42
N THR A 18 -17.57 2.19 26.25
CA THR A 18 -17.33 2.20 27.69
C THR A 18 -16.30 1.10 28.02
N SER A 19 -15.11 1.57 28.41
CA SER A 19 -13.97 0.86 28.99
C SER A 19 -13.08 -0.01 28.06
N THR A 20 -11.80 0.39 27.96
CA THR A 20 -10.61 -0.48 27.71
C THR A 20 -10.36 -1.10 26.32
N SER A 21 -10.85 -0.52 25.21
CA SER A 21 -10.50 -1.04 23.87
C SER A 21 -9.15 -0.50 23.37
N ILE A 22 -8.06 -1.20 23.71
CA ILE A 22 -6.70 -0.99 23.19
C ILE A 22 -6.71 -1.13 21.66
N SER A 23 -6.49 -0.05 20.91
CA SER A 23 -6.18 -0.13 19.49
C SER A 23 -4.68 -0.30 19.29
N THR A 24 -4.23 -1.52 18.97
CA THR A 24 -2.85 -1.78 18.56
C THR A 24 -2.54 -1.04 17.25
N LEU A 25 -1.26 -0.77 16.96
CA LEU A 25 -0.85 -0.17 15.68
C LEU A 25 -1.38 -0.98 14.48
N ALA A 26 -1.44 -2.31 14.61
CA ALA A 26 -2.06 -3.19 13.62
C ALA A 26 -3.55 -2.85 13.38
N ASN A 27 -4.31 -2.54 14.43
CA ASN A 27 -5.71 -2.12 14.30
C ASN A 27 -5.84 -0.74 13.63
N ILE A 28 -4.93 0.21 13.93
CA ILE A 28 -4.92 1.53 13.28
C ILE A 28 -4.64 1.37 11.78
N TRP A 29 -3.67 0.53 11.42
CA TRP A 29 -3.34 0.22 10.03
C TRP A 29 -4.45 -0.52 9.29
N ALA A 30 -5.09 -1.50 9.91
CA ALA A 30 -6.22 -2.20 9.34
C ALA A 30 -7.39 -1.24 9.07
N LYS A 31 -7.68 -0.33 10.01
CA LYS A 31 -8.71 0.72 9.86
C LYS A 31 -8.35 1.70 8.73
N LYS A 32 -7.09 2.14 8.65
CA LYS A 32 -6.58 2.97 7.55
C LYS A 32 -6.83 2.32 6.19
N TYR A 33 -6.46 1.05 6.05
CA TYR A 33 -6.54 0.37 4.77
C TYR A 33 -7.99 0.31 4.25
N ILE A 34 -8.97 0.10 5.13
CA ILE A 34 -10.41 0.11 4.77
C ILE A 34 -10.83 1.47 4.19
N GLN A 35 -10.36 2.58 4.76
CA GLN A 35 -10.70 3.94 4.31
C GLN A 35 -10.13 4.28 2.91
N ASN A 36 -9.08 3.60 2.48
CA ASN A 36 -8.35 3.86 1.23
C ASN A 36 -8.82 3.03 0.02
N LEU A 37 -9.85 2.20 0.18
CA LEU A 37 -10.35 1.32 -0.88
C LEU A 37 -11.22 2.02 -1.94
N GLN A 38 -11.05 3.31 -2.19
CA GLN A 38 -11.73 3.95 -3.32
C GLN A 38 -11.26 3.37 -4.65
N VAL A 39 -12.24 3.00 -5.45
CA VAL A 39 -12.21 1.95 -6.48
C VAL A 39 -11.80 2.49 -7.85
N ASP A 40 -11.03 1.70 -8.59
CA ASP A 40 -10.77 1.89 -10.03
C ASP A 40 -12.07 1.99 -10.83
N LYS A 41 -12.19 2.98 -11.72
CA LYS A 41 -13.33 3.12 -12.64
C LYS A 41 -13.52 1.84 -13.47
N PRO A 42 -14.62 1.07 -13.32
CA PRO A 42 -14.91 0.01 -14.26
C PRO A 42 -15.28 0.63 -15.62
N LYS A 43 -14.66 0.14 -16.70
CA LYS A 43 -14.92 0.61 -18.08
C LYS A 43 -16.20 0.02 -18.71
N GLN A 44 -16.96 -0.77 -17.96
CA GLN A 44 -18.18 -1.46 -18.40
C GLN A 44 -19.29 -1.21 -17.39
N SER A 45 -20.52 -1.03 -17.87
CA SER A 45 -21.70 -0.84 -17.02
C SER A 45 -21.96 -2.08 -16.17
N ILE A 46 -21.99 -1.90 -14.85
CA ILE A 46 -22.24 -2.96 -13.87
C ILE A 46 -23.73 -2.92 -13.50
N GLN A 47 -24.45 -4.02 -13.67
CA GLN A 47 -25.86 -4.13 -13.22
C GLN A 47 -25.91 -4.56 -11.75
N SER A 48 -26.77 -3.92 -10.94
CA SER A 48 -26.79 -4.09 -9.47
C SER A 48 -27.19 -5.48 -8.97
N ASN A 49 -27.81 -6.32 -9.82
CA ASN A 49 -28.27 -7.65 -9.43
C ASN A 49 -27.14 -8.68 -9.26
N ASP A 50 -25.90 -8.33 -9.65
CA ASP A 50 -24.74 -9.25 -9.69
C ASP A 50 -23.94 -9.25 -8.37
N LEU A 51 -24.08 -8.23 -7.51
CA LEU A 51 -23.22 -8.07 -6.33
C LEU A 51 -23.45 -9.13 -5.25
N GLY A 52 -24.71 -9.47 -4.96
CA GLY A 52 -25.04 -10.51 -3.98
C GLY A 52 -24.56 -11.90 -4.41
N GLU A 53 -24.64 -12.20 -5.71
CA GLU A 53 -24.15 -13.45 -6.29
C GLU A 53 -22.63 -13.52 -6.24
N ILE A 54 -21.93 -12.47 -6.69
CA ILE A 54 -20.46 -12.38 -6.69
C ILE A 54 -19.87 -12.55 -5.28
N LEU A 55 -20.55 -12.02 -4.26
CA LEU A 55 -20.11 -12.11 -2.88
C LEU A 55 -20.56 -13.37 -2.15
N SER A 56 -21.35 -14.23 -2.80
CA SER A 56 -21.74 -15.53 -2.24
C SER A 56 -20.52 -16.41 -1.98
N SER A 57 -20.59 -17.26 -0.96
CA SER A 57 -19.49 -18.19 -0.64
C SER A 57 -19.14 -19.10 -1.82
N GLU A 58 -20.15 -19.59 -2.55
CA GLU A 58 -19.97 -20.44 -3.73
C GLU A 58 -19.22 -19.71 -4.85
N ARG A 59 -19.65 -18.49 -5.20
CA ARG A 59 -18.99 -17.73 -6.26
C ARG A 59 -17.57 -17.33 -5.89
N ARG A 60 -17.33 -16.90 -4.65
CA ARG A 60 -15.98 -16.59 -4.16
C ARG A 60 -15.05 -17.81 -4.21
N ALA A 61 -15.55 -18.98 -3.83
CA ALA A 61 -14.79 -20.23 -3.93
C ALA A 61 -14.45 -20.59 -5.38
N ALA A 62 -15.41 -20.44 -6.30
CA ALA A 62 -15.19 -20.67 -7.73
C ALA A 62 -14.17 -19.69 -8.32
N THR A 63 -14.28 -18.39 -8.01
CA THR A 63 -13.31 -17.36 -8.43
C THR A 63 -11.92 -17.69 -7.91
N ALA A 64 -11.77 -18.00 -6.61
CA ALA A 64 -10.49 -18.37 -6.04
C ALA A 64 -9.88 -19.63 -6.69
N ALA A 65 -10.68 -20.67 -6.93
CA ALA A 65 -10.22 -21.89 -7.59
C ALA A 65 -9.69 -21.62 -9.01
N ASN A 66 -10.40 -20.80 -9.78
CA ASN A 66 -9.98 -20.39 -11.13
C ASN A 66 -8.65 -19.63 -11.12
N LEU A 67 -8.48 -18.72 -10.16
CA LEU A 67 -7.23 -17.98 -9.99
C LEU A 67 -6.07 -18.88 -9.58
N LEU A 68 -6.29 -19.79 -8.63
CA LEU A 68 -5.27 -20.75 -8.18
C LEU A 68 -4.80 -21.69 -9.30
N GLN A 69 -5.71 -22.12 -10.18
CA GLN A 69 -5.35 -22.92 -11.36
C GLN A 69 -4.43 -22.15 -12.32
N SER A 70 -4.65 -20.84 -12.47
CA SER A 70 -3.87 -19.97 -13.35
C SER A 70 -2.57 -19.46 -12.71
N LEU A 71 -2.50 -19.46 -11.38
CA LEU A 71 -1.43 -18.83 -10.58
C LEU A 71 -0.03 -19.29 -10.98
N ARG A 72 0.19 -20.58 -11.23
CA ARG A 72 1.51 -21.09 -11.61
C ARG A 72 2.00 -20.50 -12.93
N PHE A 73 1.11 -20.46 -13.93
CA PHE A 73 1.44 -19.95 -15.25
C PHE A 73 1.61 -18.42 -15.23
N SER A 74 0.68 -17.70 -14.59
CA SER A 74 0.77 -16.24 -14.42
C SER A 74 2.04 -15.84 -13.67
N SER A 75 2.44 -16.59 -12.64
CA SER A 75 3.66 -16.30 -11.89
C SER A 75 4.94 -16.52 -12.72
N ALA A 76 4.97 -17.56 -13.56
CA ALA A 76 6.10 -17.77 -14.47
C ALA A 76 6.23 -16.63 -15.50
N GLN A 77 5.11 -16.16 -16.05
CA GLN A 77 5.11 -15.01 -16.96
C GLN A 77 5.47 -13.70 -16.27
N ALA A 78 5.03 -13.52 -15.03
CA ALA A 78 5.37 -12.37 -14.20
C ALA A 78 6.89 -12.27 -13.98
N TRP A 79 7.58 -13.40 -13.85
CA TRP A 79 9.04 -13.40 -13.68
C TRP A 79 9.74 -12.76 -14.87
N ALA A 80 9.35 -13.11 -16.10
CA ALA A 80 9.93 -12.51 -17.30
C ALA A 80 9.79 -10.98 -17.32
N LYS A 81 8.67 -10.44 -16.81
CA LYS A 81 8.48 -9.00 -16.69
C LYS A 81 9.36 -8.38 -15.59
N THR A 82 9.42 -9.03 -14.43
CA THR A 82 10.28 -8.61 -13.30
C THR A 82 11.74 -8.56 -13.72
N GLU A 83 12.21 -9.62 -14.37
CA GLU A 83 13.56 -9.76 -14.91
C GLU A 83 13.85 -8.67 -15.94
N THR A 84 12.97 -8.47 -16.93
CA THR A 84 13.14 -7.41 -17.94
C THR A 84 13.27 -6.03 -17.30
N LEU A 85 12.52 -5.76 -16.24
CA LEU A 85 12.53 -4.46 -15.56
C LEU A 85 13.79 -4.25 -14.71
N LEU A 86 14.22 -5.27 -13.96
CA LEU A 86 15.19 -5.11 -12.87
C LEU A 86 16.55 -5.78 -13.10
N MET A 87 16.71 -6.65 -14.10
CA MET A 87 17.97 -7.38 -14.29
C MET A 87 19.16 -6.43 -14.55
N GLY A 88 18.95 -5.35 -15.31
CA GLY A 88 19.98 -4.32 -15.51
C GLY A 88 20.38 -3.59 -14.22
N GLN A 89 19.49 -3.58 -13.23
CA GLN A 89 19.74 -2.93 -11.93
C GLN A 89 20.69 -3.75 -11.04
N LEU A 90 20.79 -5.07 -11.21
CA LEU A 90 21.72 -5.89 -10.43
C LEU A 90 23.17 -5.42 -10.63
N GLN A 91 23.57 -5.28 -11.90
CA GLN A 91 24.91 -4.83 -12.24
C GLN A 91 25.13 -3.36 -11.87
N ALA A 92 24.17 -2.48 -12.19
CA ALA A 92 24.28 -1.05 -11.92
C ALA A 92 24.44 -0.73 -10.42
N HIS A 93 23.85 -1.56 -9.55
CA HIS A 93 23.82 -1.35 -8.11
C HIS A 93 24.72 -2.31 -7.31
N GLY A 94 25.47 -3.18 -7.98
CA GLY A 94 26.35 -4.15 -7.35
C GLY A 94 25.61 -5.16 -6.46
N ILE A 95 24.36 -5.48 -6.79
CA ILE A 95 23.57 -6.48 -6.06
C ILE A 95 24.06 -7.86 -6.49
N SER A 96 24.40 -8.72 -5.53
CA SER A 96 24.84 -10.08 -5.84
C SER A 96 23.69 -10.88 -6.47
N ALA A 97 23.97 -11.49 -7.62
CA ALA A 97 23.01 -12.34 -8.31
C ALA A 97 22.60 -13.57 -7.47
N ASP A 98 23.46 -14.01 -6.55
CA ASP A 98 23.18 -15.14 -5.64
C ASP A 98 22.05 -14.85 -4.65
N LEU A 99 21.71 -13.56 -4.45
CA LEU A 99 20.57 -13.15 -3.62
C LEU A 99 19.23 -13.28 -4.36
N ILE A 100 19.27 -13.45 -5.69
CA ILE A 100 18.08 -13.53 -6.53
C ILE A 100 17.89 -14.98 -6.96
N ASP A 101 16.98 -15.68 -6.28
CA ASP A 101 16.48 -16.98 -6.72
C ASP A 101 15.08 -16.80 -7.36
N PRO A 102 14.97 -16.86 -8.70
CA PRO A 102 13.70 -16.71 -9.41
C PRO A 102 12.61 -17.67 -8.93
N TRP A 103 12.99 -18.92 -8.64
CA TRP A 103 12.06 -19.98 -8.26
C TRP A 103 11.54 -19.76 -6.85
N GLN A 104 12.42 -19.37 -5.93
CA GLN A 104 12.04 -19.08 -4.57
C GLN A 104 11.19 -17.80 -4.49
N ILE A 105 11.56 -16.74 -5.21
CA ILE A 105 10.78 -15.50 -5.26
C ILE A 105 9.39 -15.78 -5.83
N ALA A 106 9.28 -16.49 -6.95
CA ALA A 106 8.00 -16.87 -7.52
C ALA A 106 7.19 -17.77 -6.57
N THR A 107 7.84 -18.65 -5.80
CA THR A 107 7.16 -19.50 -4.81
C THR A 107 6.61 -18.69 -3.64
N ASP A 108 7.39 -17.75 -3.11
CA ASP A 108 6.99 -16.87 -2.01
C ASP A 108 5.85 -15.93 -2.44
N SER A 109 5.93 -15.35 -3.65
CA SER A 109 4.84 -14.52 -4.20
C SER A 109 3.55 -15.32 -4.40
N ARG A 110 3.64 -16.56 -4.90
CA ARG A 110 2.47 -17.45 -5.05
C ARG A 110 1.87 -17.81 -3.69
N PHE A 111 2.70 -18.09 -2.70
CA PHE A 111 2.24 -18.38 -1.34
C PHE A 111 1.46 -17.20 -0.75
N LEU A 112 1.89 -15.96 -0.99
CA LEU A 112 1.16 -14.78 -0.55
C LEU A 112 -0.19 -14.62 -1.26
N LEU A 113 -0.23 -14.80 -2.59
CA LEU A 113 -1.48 -14.76 -3.36
C LEU A 113 -2.47 -15.85 -2.92
N ASP A 114 -1.98 -17.08 -2.72
CA ASP A 114 -2.77 -18.19 -2.18
C ASP A 114 -3.31 -17.87 -0.77
N SER A 115 -2.47 -17.27 0.08
CA SER A 115 -2.89 -16.86 1.43
C SER A 115 -4.00 -15.80 1.40
N ALA A 116 -3.93 -14.81 0.51
CA ALA A 116 -5.02 -13.85 0.33
C ALA A 116 -6.29 -14.52 -0.18
N LEU A 117 -6.18 -15.44 -1.15
CA LEU A 117 -7.34 -16.14 -1.70
C LEU A 117 -8.00 -17.06 -0.68
N LYS A 118 -7.25 -17.68 0.22
CA LYS A 118 -7.80 -18.44 1.35
C LYS A 118 -8.69 -17.56 2.22
N VAL A 119 -8.18 -16.43 2.69
CA VAL A 119 -8.97 -15.47 3.48
C VAL A 119 -10.16 -14.95 2.66
N TYR A 120 -9.99 -14.69 1.36
CA TYR A 120 -11.07 -14.25 0.48
C TYR A 120 -12.23 -15.26 0.39
N THR A 121 -11.97 -16.55 0.58
CA THR A 121 -13.00 -17.60 0.58
C THR A 121 -13.62 -17.90 1.96
N GLU A 122 -13.06 -17.36 3.03
CA GLU A 122 -13.60 -17.55 4.39
C GLU A 122 -14.93 -16.81 4.58
N ASN A 123 -15.67 -17.19 5.63
CA ASN A 123 -16.86 -16.47 6.06
C ASN A 123 -16.56 -15.72 7.36
N ALA A 124 -16.95 -14.45 7.40
CA ALA A 124 -16.93 -13.58 8.56
C ALA A 124 -18.36 -13.23 9.02
N ASN A 125 -18.45 -12.39 10.04
CA ASN A 125 -19.73 -11.85 10.50
C ASN A 125 -20.43 -11.09 9.38
N ASN A 126 -21.75 -11.27 9.29
CA ASN A 126 -22.56 -10.60 8.29
C ASN A 126 -22.50 -9.09 8.50
N ARG A 127 -22.23 -8.34 7.43
CA ARG A 127 -22.11 -6.87 7.45
C ARG A 127 -22.64 -6.27 6.17
N LEU A 128 -23.03 -5.00 6.22
CA LEU A 128 -23.32 -4.23 5.02
C LEU A 128 -22.00 -3.90 4.29
N LEU A 129 -21.98 -4.11 2.97
CA LEU A 129 -20.95 -3.62 2.09
C LEU A 129 -21.58 -2.59 1.15
N GLU A 130 -20.98 -1.40 1.11
CA GLU A 130 -21.37 -0.30 0.23
C GLU A 130 -20.22 -0.05 -0.75
N ILE A 131 -20.52 0.01 -2.05
CA ILE A 131 -19.56 0.31 -3.11
C ILE A 131 -20.11 1.47 -3.92
N ASP A 132 -19.37 2.59 -3.92
CA ASP A 132 -19.66 3.73 -4.77
C ASP A 132 -18.90 3.59 -6.09
N LEU A 133 -19.62 3.31 -7.18
CA LEU A 133 -19.07 3.21 -8.52
C LEU A 133 -19.24 4.54 -9.28
N PRO A 134 -18.16 5.11 -9.83
CA PRO A 134 -18.26 6.31 -10.66
C PRO A 134 -18.88 6.02 -12.03
N GLU A 135 -20.00 6.66 -12.35
CA GLU A 135 -20.73 6.53 -13.63
C GLU A 135 -21.09 7.94 -14.15
N ASP A 136 -20.50 8.36 -15.27
CA ASP A 136 -20.77 9.63 -15.99
C ASP A 136 -21.07 10.88 -15.12
N GLY A 137 -20.22 11.11 -14.11
CA GLY A 137 -20.32 12.30 -13.24
C GLY A 137 -21.27 12.15 -12.04
N GLN A 138 -21.90 10.98 -11.89
CA GLN A 138 -22.63 10.55 -10.69
C GLN A 138 -21.95 9.32 -10.07
N TYR A 139 -22.36 8.97 -8.85
CA TYR A 139 -21.96 7.73 -8.20
C TYR A 139 -23.15 6.79 -8.12
N GLN A 140 -23.03 5.60 -8.70
CA GLN A 140 -23.95 4.51 -8.48
C GLN A 140 -23.53 3.78 -7.20
N ARG A 141 -24.39 3.82 -6.18
CA ARG A 141 -24.16 3.07 -4.95
C ARG A 141 -24.73 1.67 -5.07
N LEU A 142 -23.89 0.67 -4.83
CA LEU A 142 -24.29 -0.72 -4.70
C LEU A 142 -24.18 -1.12 -3.23
N GLU A 143 -25.21 -1.76 -2.70
CA GLU A 143 -25.25 -2.19 -1.29
C GLU A 143 -25.70 -3.64 -1.20
N THR A 144 -25.02 -4.42 -0.37
CA THR A 144 -25.48 -5.77 -0.05
C THR A 144 -24.93 -6.26 1.28
N TYR A 145 -25.63 -7.20 1.90
CA TYR A 145 -25.13 -7.89 3.08
C TYR A 145 -24.20 -9.02 2.66
N THR A 146 -23.04 -9.10 3.29
CA THR A 146 -22.01 -10.08 2.95
C THR A 146 -21.32 -10.64 4.18
N GLN A 147 -20.85 -11.88 4.05
CA GLN A 147 -19.93 -12.53 4.98
C GLN A 147 -18.48 -12.46 4.48
N LEU A 148 -18.19 -11.68 3.43
CA LEU A 148 -16.82 -11.46 2.95
C LEU A 148 -15.98 -10.80 4.05
N PRO A 149 -14.84 -11.40 4.45
CA PRO A 149 -13.95 -10.79 5.41
C PRO A 149 -13.54 -9.38 4.99
N THR A 150 -13.29 -8.53 5.97
CA THR A 150 -12.73 -7.21 5.68
C THR A 150 -11.26 -7.36 5.29
N VAL A 151 -10.78 -6.42 4.50
CA VAL A 151 -9.36 -6.28 4.22
C VAL A 151 -8.52 -6.03 5.48
N GLY A 152 -9.12 -5.52 6.56
CA GLY A 152 -8.49 -5.44 7.87
C GLY A 152 -8.26 -6.82 8.49
N GLN A 153 -9.24 -7.73 8.37
CA GLN A 153 -9.05 -9.13 8.79
C GLN A 153 -7.98 -9.83 7.95
N LEU A 154 -7.93 -9.55 6.63
CA LEU A 154 -6.83 -10.02 5.78
C LEU A 154 -5.47 -9.51 6.28
N SER A 155 -5.33 -8.19 6.51
CA SER A 155 -4.08 -7.59 6.96
C SER A 155 -3.56 -8.27 8.23
N VAL A 156 -4.42 -8.50 9.22
CA VAL A 156 -4.05 -9.24 10.44
C VAL A 156 -3.62 -10.68 10.13
N ALA A 157 -4.37 -11.40 9.29
CA ALA A 157 -4.10 -12.80 8.96
C ALA A 157 -2.77 -13.00 8.22
N ILE A 158 -2.37 -12.05 7.37
CA ILE A 158 -1.19 -12.17 6.50
C ILE A 158 0.04 -11.40 6.98
N ALA A 159 -0.10 -10.47 7.93
CA ALA A 159 0.97 -9.58 8.39
C ALA A 159 2.27 -10.32 8.74
N GLN A 160 2.20 -11.37 9.56
CA GLN A 160 3.38 -12.13 9.97
C GLN A 160 4.06 -12.84 8.78
N ASN A 161 3.27 -13.39 7.85
CA ASN A 161 3.79 -14.10 6.69
C ASN A 161 4.50 -13.15 5.72
N VAL A 162 3.87 -12.00 5.42
CA VAL A 162 4.50 -10.97 4.59
C VAL A 162 5.74 -10.42 5.29
N GLY A 163 5.67 -10.15 6.60
CA GLY A 163 6.80 -9.69 7.39
C GLY A 163 8.00 -10.64 7.36
N LYS A 164 7.77 -11.96 7.47
CA LYS A 164 8.83 -12.99 7.37
C LYS A 164 9.47 -13.01 5.98
N ILE A 165 8.67 -12.98 4.92
CA ILE A 165 9.16 -12.95 3.54
C ILE A 165 9.97 -11.68 3.31
N ARG A 166 9.45 -10.54 3.74
CA ARG A 166 10.13 -9.27 3.63
C ARG A 166 11.48 -9.30 4.34
N LYS A 167 11.51 -9.72 5.61
CA LYS A 167 12.74 -9.86 6.41
C LYS A 167 13.75 -10.81 5.77
N LYS A 168 13.29 -11.92 5.18
CA LYS A 168 14.14 -12.86 4.44
C LYS A 168 14.90 -12.13 3.32
N TYR A 169 14.19 -11.41 2.46
CA TYR A 169 14.79 -10.75 1.29
C TYR A 169 15.54 -9.47 1.64
N THR A 170 15.21 -8.79 2.73
CA THR A 170 15.93 -7.56 3.13
C THR A 170 17.07 -7.79 4.12
N SER A 171 17.35 -9.05 4.50
CA SER A 171 18.35 -9.37 5.54
C SER A 171 19.81 -9.09 5.13
N VAL A 172 20.12 -9.20 3.84
CA VAL A 172 21.47 -8.98 3.29
C VAL A 172 21.53 -7.70 2.46
N ASP A 173 20.63 -7.59 1.48
CA ASP A 173 20.49 -6.40 0.63
C ASP A 173 19.02 -6.01 0.53
N PRO A 174 18.59 -4.90 1.17
CA PRO A 174 17.20 -4.47 1.18
C PRO A 174 16.59 -4.27 -0.21
N ARG A 175 17.39 -3.98 -1.23
CA ARG A 175 16.92 -3.77 -2.61
C ARG A 175 16.32 -5.04 -3.22
N THR A 176 16.70 -6.21 -2.72
CA THR A 176 16.15 -7.50 -3.18
C THR A 176 14.63 -7.57 -3.03
N ILE A 177 14.03 -6.84 -2.07
CA ILE A 177 12.57 -6.79 -1.94
C ILE A 177 11.89 -6.26 -3.20
N GLY A 178 12.56 -5.40 -3.98
CA GLY A 178 12.03 -4.91 -5.25
C GLY A 178 11.69 -6.02 -6.23
N PHE A 179 12.47 -7.10 -6.29
CA PHE A 179 12.18 -8.26 -7.13
C PHE A 179 10.93 -9.01 -6.66
N VAL A 180 10.76 -9.15 -5.35
CA VAL A 180 9.61 -9.85 -4.76
C VAL A 180 8.34 -9.04 -4.94
N SER A 181 8.39 -7.73 -4.71
CA SER A 181 7.27 -6.82 -4.93
C SER A 181 6.86 -6.78 -6.39
N MET A 182 7.81 -6.64 -7.33
CA MET A 182 7.48 -6.64 -8.76
C MET A 182 6.94 -7.99 -9.24
N GLN A 183 7.50 -9.10 -8.74
CA GLN A 183 6.98 -10.44 -9.05
C GLN A 183 5.56 -10.64 -8.54
N PHE A 184 5.29 -10.23 -7.31
CA PHE A 184 3.95 -10.28 -6.72
C PHE A 184 2.98 -9.40 -7.52
N HIS A 185 3.36 -8.14 -7.78
CA HIS A 185 2.57 -7.17 -8.53
C HIS A 185 2.16 -7.71 -9.91
N TYR A 186 3.12 -8.17 -10.72
CA TYR A 186 2.82 -8.69 -12.05
C TYR A 186 2.00 -9.98 -12.01
N SER A 187 2.27 -10.88 -11.05
CA SER A 187 1.47 -12.09 -10.86
C SER A 187 0.02 -11.73 -10.55
N GLY A 188 -0.21 -10.80 -9.62
CA GLY A 188 -1.53 -10.30 -9.25
C GLY A 188 -2.24 -9.63 -10.42
N GLN A 189 -1.57 -8.75 -11.17
CA GLN A 189 -2.16 -8.08 -12.34
C GLN A 189 -2.61 -9.07 -13.42
N MET A 190 -1.80 -10.10 -13.71
CA MET A 190 -2.15 -11.13 -14.68
C MET A 190 -3.39 -11.92 -14.26
N LEU A 191 -3.50 -12.26 -12.97
CA LEU A 191 -4.67 -12.92 -12.40
C LEU A 191 -5.92 -12.04 -12.46
N LEU A 192 -5.80 -10.79 -12.05
CA LEU A 192 -6.90 -9.83 -12.03
C LEU A 192 -7.44 -9.53 -13.44
N ASN A 193 -6.59 -9.58 -14.46
CA ASN A 193 -7.02 -9.36 -15.85
C ASN A 193 -7.87 -10.50 -16.43
N ALA A 194 -7.92 -11.66 -15.77
CA ALA A 194 -8.79 -12.77 -16.15
C ALA A 194 -10.20 -12.66 -15.54
N LEU A 195 -10.44 -11.71 -14.64
CA LEU A 195 -11.69 -11.60 -13.88
C LEU A 195 -12.66 -10.58 -14.50
N PRO A 196 -13.98 -10.80 -14.35
CA PRO A 196 -14.99 -9.78 -14.59
C PRO A 196 -14.76 -8.52 -13.73
N PRO A 197 -15.23 -7.32 -14.13
CA PRO A 197 -14.92 -6.07 -13.44
C PRO A 197 -15.20 -6.05 -11.94
N LEU A 198 -16.36 -6.56 -11.51
CA LEU A 198 -16.75 -6.53 -10.10
C LEU A 198 -16.00 -7.58 -9.27
N GLU A 199 -15.77 -8.78 -9.80
CA GLU A 199 -14.88 -9.77 -9.17
C GLU A 199 -13.44 -9.26 -9.06
N LYS A 200 -12.93 -8.67 -10.16
CA LYS A 200 -11.63 -8.02 -10.21
C LYS A 200 -11.51 -6.98 -9.11
N LEU A 201 -12.53 -6.14 -8.94
CA LEU A 201 -12.56 -5.13 -7.89
C LEU A 201 -12.40 -5.76 -6.49
N MET A 202 -13.22 -6.78 -6.19
CA MET A 202 -13.21 -7.41 -4.88
C MET A 202 -11.87 -8.10 -4.59
N VAL A 203 -11.34 -8.87 -5.55
CA VAL A 203 -10.06 -9.56 -5.39
C VAL A 203 -8.88 -8.58 -5.35
N ASN A 204 -8.91 -7.51 -6.15
CA ASN A 204 -7.86 -6.49 -6.16
C ASN A 204 -7.73 -5.81 -4.79
N SER A 205 -8.85 -5.60 -4.08
CA SER A 205 -8.82 -5.05 -2.72
C SER A 205 -8.04 -5.92 -1.73
N TYR A 206 -7.92 -7.23 -1.97
CA TYR A 206 -7.13 -8.16 -1.16
C TYR A 206 -5.66 -8.17 -1.60
N PHE A 207 -5.41 -8.25 -2.90
CA PHE A 207 -4.04 -8.25 -3.43
C PHE A 207 -3.29 -6.96 -3.10
N LYS A 208 -3.98 -5.83 -3.12
CA LYS A 208 -3.41 -4.53 -2.75
C LYS A 208 -2.93 -4.48 -1.29
N VAL A 209 -3.59 -5.17 -0.34
CA VAL A 209 -3.11 -5.25 1.06
C VAL A 209 -1.71 -5.84 1.08
N ILE A 210 -1.52 -6.97 0.38
CA ILE A 210 -0.23 -7.65 0.35
C ILE A 210 0.81 -6.79 -0.36
N ASP A 211 0.45 -6.20 -1.51
CA ASP A 211 1.34 -5.32 -2.28
C ASP A 211 1.88 -4.21 -1.35
N ASP A 212 0.98 -3.53 -0.64
CA ASP A 212 1.32 -2.48 0.32
C ASP A 212 2.22 -2.99 1.47
N HIS A 213 1.96 -4.19 2.01
CA HIS A 213 2.78 -4.80 3.07
C HIS A 213 4.16 -5.27 2.58
N LEU A 214 4.35 -5.50 1.28
CA LEU A 214 5.65 -5.82 0.70
C LEU A 214 6.51 -4.54 0.55
N TYR A 215 5.91 -3.43 0.10
CA TYR A 215 6.62 -2.15 -0.04
C TYR A 215 6.96 -1.51 1.31
N MET A 216 6.08 -1.63 2.31
CA MET A 216 6.21 -0.97 3.60
C MET A 216 6.69 -1.93 4.71
N PRO A 217 7.67 -1.57 5.56
CA PRO A 217 8.19 -2.43 6.63
C PRO A 217 7.26 -2.47 7.87
N LEU A 218 5.95 -2.70 7.68
CA LEU A 218 4.92 -2.58 8.73
C LEU A 218 5.18 -3.49 9.93
N GLN A 219 5.59 -4.74 9.69
CA GLN A 219 5.91 -5.68 10.77
C GLN A 219 7.07 -5.17 11.65
N ARG A 220 8.08 -4.55 11.04
CA ARG A 220 9.23 -3.95 11.75
C ARG A 220 8.79 -2.72 12.54
N CYS A 221 7.86 -1.92 12.02
CA CYS A 221 7.24 -0.85 12.79
C CYS A 221 6.49 -1.38 14.02
N TYR A 222 5.78 -2.50 13.90
CA TYR A 222 5.10 -3.12 15.06
C TYR A 222 6.09 -3.65 16.10
N GLU A 223 7.18 -4.28 15.66
CA GLU A 223 8.25 -4.76 16.53
C GLU A 223 8.92 -3.60 17.26
N ALA A 224 9.37 -2.56 16.54
CA ALA A 224 10.01 -1.39 17.13
C ALA A 224 9.08 -0.61 18.09
N ALA A 225 7.79 -0.53 17.78
CA ALA A 225 6.81 0.06 18.68
C ALA A 225 6.57 -0.77 19.95
N GLY A 226 6.73 -2.10 19.88
CA GLY A 226 6.61 -3.00 21.02
C GLY A 226 7.73 -2.84 22.04
N ASP A 227 8.86 -2.24 21.64
CA ASP A 227 10.03 -1.99 22.50
C ASP A 227 9.92 -0.65 23.28
N LEU A 228 8.87 0.15 23.03
CA LEU A 228 8.65 1.46 23.65
C LEU A 228 7.57 1.40 24.73
N GLU A 229 7.73 2.26 25.75
CA GLU A 229 6.69 2.50 26.75
C GLU A 229 5.46 3.16 26.11
N TYR A 230 4.28 2.90 26.69
CA TYR A 230 3.01 3.35 26.11
C TYR A 230 2.89 4.89 26.03
N ASP A 231 3.54 5.61 26.95
CA ASP A 231 3.58 7.06 27.05
C ASP A 231 4.85 7.67 26.42
N ASP A 232 5.68 6.88 25.73
CA ASP A 232 6.82 7.41 24.97
C ASP A 232 6.30 8.35 23.86
N ILE A 233 6.87 9.55 23.79
CA ILE A 233 6.49 10.60 22.84
C ILE A 233 6.68 10.16 21.38
N ALA A 234 7.67 9.32 21.09
CA ALA A 234 7.90 8.78 19.75
C ALA A 234 6.72 7.90 19.34
N LEU A 235 6.27 7.01 20.24
CA LEU A 235 5.12 6.14 20.00
C LEU A 235 3.79 6.92 19.94
N GLU A 236 3.61 7.94 20.78
CA GLU A 236 2.48 8.88 20.68
C GLU A 236 2.45 9.56 19.30
N SER A 237 3.57 10.15 18.88
CA SER A 237 3.69 10.89 17.62
C SER A 237 3.45 10.01 16.40
N VAL A 238 3.93 8.75 16.42
CA VAL A 238 3.64 7.76 15.38
C VAL A 238 2.16 7.40 15.34
N ARG A 239 1.50 7.21 16.48
CA ARG A 239 0.04 6.96 16.50
C ARG A 239 -0.75 8.12 15.89
N HIS A 240 -0.34 9.37 16.15
CA HIS A 240 -0.95 10.55 15.56
C HIS A 240 -0.72 10.65 14.04
N LEU A 241 0.51 10.44 13.56
CA LEU A 241 0.76 10.45 12.11
C LEU A 241 -0.02 9.33 11.39
N LEU A 242 -0.09 8.14 11.98
CA LEU A 242 -0.78 7.00 11.37
C LEU A 242 -2.29 7.21 11.21
N SER A 243 -2.93 7.98 12.10
CA SER A 243 -4.35 8.32 11.95
C SER A 243 -4.61 9.34 10.83
N LEU A 244 -3.57 10.06 10.38
CA LEU A 244 -3.64 11.13 9.37
C LEU A 244 -2.98 10.77 8.04
N THR A 245 -2.29 9.62 7.97
CA THR A 245 -1.40 9.25 6.86
C THR A 245 -2.08 9.34 5.48
N SER A 246 -3.30 8.84 5.38
CA SER A 246 -4.06 8.84 4.12
C SER A 246 -4.56 10.23 3.72
N GLU A 247 -4.94 11.07 4.69
CA GLU A 247 -5.34 12.45 4.42
C GLU A 247 -4.15 13.25 3.90
N ILE A 248 -3.02 13.16 4.60
CA ILE A 248 -1.76 13.78 4.20
C ILE A 248 -1.36 13.30 2.79
N ALA A 249 -1.39 12.00 2.52
CA ALA A 249 -1.06 11.46 1.20
C ALA A 249 -1.98 12.01 0.10
N ARG A 250 -3.29 12.11 0.36
CA ARG A 250 -4.26 12.70 -0.58
C ARG A 250 -3.98 14.17 -0.86
N GLN A 251 -3.71 14.97 0.17
CA GLN A 251 -3.39 16.39 0.02
C GLN A 251 -2.10 16.58 -0.78
N VAL A 252 -1.04 15.84 -0.45
CA VAL A 252 0.24 15.85 -1.18
C VAL A 252 0.03 15.46 -2.64
N SER A 253 -0.69 14.36 -2.91
CA SER A 253 -0.96 13.88 -4.26
C SER A 253 -1.75 14.91 -5.08
N GLN A 254 -2.78 15.53 -4.49
CA GLN A 254 -3.59 16.54 -5.15
C GLN A 254 -2.79 17.81 -5.46
N LYS A 255 -2.00 18.31 -4.51
CA LYS A 255 -1.13 19.47 -4.71
C LYS A 255 -0.08 19.20 -5.79
N THR A 256 0.50 18.01 -5.78
CA THR A 256 1.48 17.59 -6.81
C THR A 256 0.85 17.53 -8.20
N LEU A 257 -0.36 16.99 -8.33
CA LEU A 257 -1.08 16.95 -9.60
C LEU A 257 -1.36 18.36 -10.17
N ILE A 258 -1.66 19.33 -9.29
CA ILE A 258 -1.87 20.72 -9.70
C ILE A 258 -0.54 21.34 -10.19
N MET A 259 0.56 21.05 -9.52
CA MET A 259 1.89 21.59 -9.86
C MET A 259 2.50 20.95 -11.12
N HIS A 260 2.16 19.68 -11.38
CA HIS A 260 2.75 18.85 -12.44
C HIS A 260 1.65 18.26 -13.34
N SER A 261 0.75 19.10 -13.86
CA SER A 261 -0.44 18.66 -14.62
C SER A 261 -0.11 17.89 -15.89
N ASP A 262 1.05 18.18 -16.49
CA ASP A 262 1.48 17.65 -17.79
C ASP A 262 2.49 16.49 -17.62
N TYR A 263 2.75 16.05 -16.39
CA TYR A 263 3.74 15.02 -16.11
C TYR A 263 3.31 13.62 -16.59
N GLN A 264 4.26 12.88 -17.16
CA GLN A 264 4.07 11.52 -17.65
C GLN A 264 5.24 10.61 -17.24
N CYS A 265 4.94 9.45 -16.64
CA CYS A 265 5.92 8.39 -16.37
C CYS A 265 5.76 7.21 -17.35
N TYR A 266 6.51 6.12 -17.12
CA TYR A 266 6.45 4.91 -17.95
C TYR A 266 5.02 4.36 -18.10
N SER A 267 4.22 4.45 -17.04
CA SER A 267 2.87 3.89 -16.96
C SER A 267 1.76 4.84 -17.45
N GLY A 268 2.09 6.07 -17.88
CA GLY A 268 1.12 7.07 -18.36
C GLY A 268 1.18 8.42 -17.63
N VAL A 269 0.10 9.20 -17.73
CA VAL A 269 0.00 10.56 -17.15
C VAL A 269 -0.35 10.55 -15.66
N LEU A 270 0.15 11.55 -14.91
CA LEU A 270 -0.07 11.67 -13.46
C LEU A 270 -1.54 11.73 -13.05
N SER A 271 -2.40 12.28 -13.92
CA SER A 271 -3.85 12.37 -13.70
C SER A 271 -4.58 11.03 -13.82
N SER A 272 -3.94 10.00 -14.37
CA SER A 272 -4.56 8.67 -14.52
C SER A 272 -4.80 8.00 -13.16
N PRO A 273 -5.94 7.32 -12.94
CA PRO A 273 -6.25 6.68 -11.66
C PRO A 273 -5.17 5.73 -11.16
N GLN A 274 -4.61 4.92 -12.05
CA GLN A 274 -3.56 3.94 -11.72
C GLN A 274 -2.29 4.62 -11.19
N ILE A 275 -1.86 5.73 -11.81
CA ILE A 275 -0.66 6.44 -11.37
C ILE A 275 -0.94 7.18 -10.07
N ARG A 276 -2.12 7.80 -9.91
CA ARG A 276 -2.50 8.43 -8.64
C ARG A 276 -2.47 7.43 -7.48
N ILE A 277 -2.95 6.21 -7.67
CA ILE A 277 -2.89 5.15 -6.66
C ILE A 277 -1.43 4.79 -6.34
N SER A 278 -0.57 4.67 -7.36
CA SER A 278 0.86 4.43 -7.14
C SER A 278 1.55 5.59 -6.40
N SER A 279 1.23 6.84 -6.75
CA SER A 279 1.79 8.02 -6.07
C SER A 279 1.33 8.10 -4.61
N LEU A 280 0.05 7.80 -4.33
CA LEU A 280 -0.45 7.73 -2.95
C LEU A 280 0.33 6.69 -2.15
N ARG A 281 0.53 5.50 -2.72
CA ARG A 281 1.31 4.43 -2.08
C ARG A 281 2.73 4.87 -1.75
N ASP A 282 3.41 5.55 -2.66
CA ASP A 282 4.77 6.03 -2.44
C ASP A 282 4.80 7.07 -1.30
N ILE A 283 3.87 8.02 -1.29
CA ILE A 283 3.76 9.02 -0.19
C ILE A 283 3.49 8.34 1.15
N GLU A 284 2.64 7.33 1.18
CA GLU A 284 2.38 6.53 2.38
C GLU A 284 3.62 5.73 2.79
N MET A 285 4.36 5.16 1.84
CA MET A 285 5.61 4.46 2.10
C MET A 285 6.63 5.38 2.76
N PHE A 286 6.84 6.60 2.25
CA PHE A 286 7.70 7.60 2.90
C PHE A 286 7.28 7.87 4.35
N GLN A 287 5.98 8.01 4.62
CA GLN A 287 5.46 8.18 5.98
C GLN A 287 5.74 6.97 6.88
N VAL A 288 5.65 5.73 6.38
CA VAL A 288 5.98 4.54 7.16
C VAL A 288 7.45 4.49 7.53
N TYR A 289 8.36 4.83 6.61
CA TYR A 289 9.78 4.88 6.91
C TYR A 289 10.12 5.99 7.91
N LEU A 290 9.44 7.14 7.83
CA LEU A 290 9.55 8.19 8.86
C LEU A 290 9.09 7.68 10.23
N CYS A 291 7.95 6.98 10.30
CA CYS A 291 7.51 6.33 11.54
C CYS A 291 8.56 5.35 12.07
N LEU A 292 9.14 4.53 11.20
CA LEU A 292 10.15 3.56 11.60
C LEU A 292 11.41 4.25 12.14
N CYS A 293 11.86 5.33 11.51
CA CYS A 293 12.99 6.12 11.99
C CYS A 293 12.74 6.71 13.40
N VAL A 294 11.53 7.21 13.64
CA VAL A 294 11.12 7.74 14.96
C VAL A 294 11.13 6.63 16.01
N LEU A 295 10.55 5.47 15.70
CA LEU A 295 10.50 4.32 16.64
C LEU A 295 11.90 3.77 16.95
N GLU A 296 12.76 3.66 15.94
CA GLU A 296 14.12 3.12 16.09
C GLU A 296 15.15 4.18 16.53
N LYS A 297 14.72 5.44 16.62
CA LYS A 297 15.57 6.60 16.92
C LYS A 297 16.80 6.67 15.99
N SER A 298 16.59 6.33 14.71
CA SER A 298 17.66 6.16 13.72
C SER A 298 17.18 6.41 12.30
N VAL A 299 18.01 7.06 11.48
CA VAL A 299 17.75 7.28 10.05
C VAL A 299 18.08 6.05 9.17
N SER A 300 18.62 4.97 9.76
CA SER A 300 19.12 3.82 9.01
C SER A 300 18.09 3.17 8.09
N SER A 301 16.81 3.14 8.47
CA SER A 301 15.77 2.55 7.61
C SER A 301 15.54 3.34 6.31
N ILE A 302 15.72 4.67 6.34
CA ILE A 302 15.70 5.48 5.12
C ILE A 302 17.01 5.30 4.35
N GLN A 303 18.16 5.40 5.04
CA GLN A 303 19.49 5.39 4.41
C GLN A 303 19.86 4.08 3.73
N GLN A 304 19.61 2.97 4.39
CA GLN A 304 20.11 1.66 3.97
C GLN A 304 19.08 0.89 3.15
N GLU A 305 17.82 1.32 3.18
CA GLU A 305 16.72 0.55 2.61
C GLU A 305 15.85 1.37 1.67
N LEU A 306 15.11 2.40 2.15
CA LEU A 306 14.20 3.16 1.29
C LEU A 306 14.93 3.86 0.13
N PHE A 307 15.99 4.62 0.43
CA PHE A 307 16.69 5.40 -0.56
C PHE A 307 17.34 4.53 -1.65
N PRO A 308 18.12 3.48 -1.32
CA PRO A 308 18.65 2.55 -2.32
C PRO A 308 17.55 1.85 -3.13
N LEU A 309 16.41 1.54 -2.52
CA LEU A 309 15.26 0.93 -3.21
C LEU A 309 14.64 1.90 -4.23
N CYS A 310 14.45 3.17 -3.86
CA CYS A 310 13.97 4.20 -4.79
C CYS A 310 14.94 4.40 -5.96
N ILE A 311 16.24 4.50 -5.71
CA ILE A 311 17.25 4.62 -6.77
C ILE A 311 17.19 3.42 -7.73
N MET A 312 16.95 2.22 -7.22
CA MET A 312 16.86 1.03 -8.06
C MET A 312 15.56 0.99 -8.90
N LEU A 313 14.43 1.40 -8.32
CA LEU A 313 13.10 1.21 -8.93
C LEU A 313 12.60 2.39 -9.75
N TYR A 314 12.90 3.63 -9.36
CA TYR A 314 12.34 4.82 -10.00
C TYR A 314 12.86 5.08 -11.42
N PRO A 315 14.17 4.93 -11.72
CA PRO A 315 14.68 5.10 -13.08
C PRO A 315 14.04 4.17 -14.12
N PRO A 316 13.95 2.83 -13.94
CA PRO A 316 13.30 1.97 -14.93
C PRO A 316 11.79 2.25 -15.05
N LEU A 317 11.16 2.82 -14.02
CA LEU A 317 9.76 3.27 -14.04
C LEU A 317 9.57 4.70 -14.59
N LYS A 318 10.66 5.38 -14.96
CA LYS A 318 10.68 6.78 -15.44
C LYS A 318 9.96 7.73 -14.47
N VAL A 319 10.27 7.61 -13.18
CA VAL A 319 9.87 8.58 -12.16
C VAL A 319 10.98 9.63 -12.05
N SER A 320 10.66 10.89 -12.34
CA SER A 320 11.59 12.03 -12.22
C SER A 320 11.87 12.33 -10.75
N TRP A 321 13.11 12.70 -10.45
CA TRP A 321 13.49 13.07 -9.10
C TRP A 321 12.88 14.42 -8.69
N GLU A 322 12.58 15.31 -9.63
CA GLU A 322 11.87 16.57 -9.40
C GLU A 322 10.47 16.32 -8.83
N LEU A 323 9.77 15.32 -9.37
CA LEU A 323 8.47 14.90 -8.86
C LEU A 323 8.62 14.38 -7.41
N VAL A 324 9.63 13.53 -7.16
CA VAL A 324 9.90 12.98 -5.82
C VAL A 324 10.23 14.09 -4.83
N ARG A 325 11.11 15.04 -5.17
CA ARG A 325 11.44 16.21 -4.35
C ARG A 325 10.21 17.06 -4.05
N THR A 326 9.36 17.27 -5.05
CA THR A 326 8.09 17.99 -4.86
C THR A 326 7.19 17.26 -3.87
N LEU A 327 7.05 15.95 -4.01
CA LEU A 327 6.27 15.11 -3.09
C LEU A 327 6.80 15.18 -1.66
N LEU A 328 8.12 15.08 -1.47
CA LEU A 328 8.76 15.12 -0.16
C LEU A 328 8.61 16.50 0.53
N ARG A 329 8.81 17.59 -0.23
CA ARG A 329 8.61 18.94 0.29
C ARG A 329 7.16 19.17 0.72
N LEU A 330 6.20 18.74 -0.11
CA LEU A 330 4.78 18.83 0.22
C LEU A 330 4.44 17.92 1.42
N LEU A 331 5.03 16.73 1.51
CA LEU A 331 4.85 15.84 2.66
C LEU A 331 5.29 16.51 3.96
N SER A 332 6.48 17.12 3.99
CA SER A 332 6.94 17.90 5.14
C SER A 332 5.95 19.01 5.52
N GLN A 333 5.44 19.77 4.53
CA GLN A 333 4.49 20.85 4.75
C GLN A 333 3.13 20.35 5.29
N GLU A 334 2.60 19.26 4.74
CA GLU A 334 1.34 18.68 5.21
C GLU A 334 1.47 18.11 6.62
N MET A 335 2.59 17.48 6.95
CA MET A 335 2.86 17.02 8.32
C MET A 335 2.88 18.19 9.31
N HIS A 336 3.56 19.30 8.99
CA HIS A 336 3.55 20.51 9.82
C HIS A 336 2.17 21.15 9.97
N THR A 337 1.31 20.99 8.97
CA THR A 337 -0.05 21.57 8.98
C THR A 337 -1.02 20.74 9.82
N HIS A 338 -0.87 19.41 9.81
CA HIS A 338 -1.84 18.49 10.42
C HIS A 338 -1.43 17.94 11.78
N LEU A 339 -0.14 17.93 12.11
CA LEU A 339 0.36 17.48 13.40
C LEU A 339 0.66 18.68 14.31
N ASP A 340 0.38 18.51 15.60
CA ASP A 340 0.81 19.48 16.61
C ASP A 340 2.34 19.58 16.65
N GLU A 341 2.85 20.77 16.99
CA GLU A 341 4.28 21.08 17.03
C GLU A 341 5.10 20.06 17.84
N ARG A 342 4.54 19.56 18.95
CA ARG A 342 5.18 18.54 19.79
C ARG A 342 5.44 17.23 19.05
N HIS A 343 4.55 16.83 18.13
CA HIS A 343 4.66 15.59 17.38
C HIS A 343 5.53 15.78 16.15
N VAL A 344 5.40 16.91 15.44
CA VAL A 344 6.25 17.26 14.30
C VAL A 344 7.73 17.23 14.70
N LYS A 345 8.05 17.75 15.89
CA LYS A 345 9.42 17.80 16.40
C LYS A 345 10.11 16.43 16.47
N GLU A 346 9.36 15.35 16.73
CA GLU A 346 9.91 13.99 16.71
C GLU A 346 10.28 13.53 15.30
N PHE A 347 9.58 14.00 14.27
CA PHE A 347 9.83 13.66 12.87
C PHE A 347 10.87 14.56 12.19
N GLU A 348 11.09 15.78 12.69
CA GLU A 348 11.88 16.81 12.04
C GLU A 348 13.29 16.36 11.62
N PRO A 349 14.09 15.70 12.48
CA PRO A 349 15.44 15.27 12.09
C PRO A 349 15.43 14.29 10.91
N TYR A 350 14.39 13.45 10.82
CA TYR A 350 14.25 12.45 9.77
C TYR A 350 13.66 13.05 8.48
N LEU A 351 12.78 14.05 8.61
CA LEU A 351 12.31 14.84 7.47
C LEU A 351 13.46 15.63 6.83
N THR A 352 14.33 16.24 7.63
CA THR A 352 15.53 16.93 7.13
C THR A 352 16.43 15.95 6.37
N ALA A 353 16.81 14.83 7.00
CA ALA A 353 17.67 13.83 6.37
C ALA A 353 17.06 13.25 5.08
N LEU A 354 15.74 13.01 5.06
CA LEU A 354 15.04 12.53 3.88
C LEU A 354 15.11 13.55 2.73
N ASN A 355 14.86 14.83 3.01
CA ASN A 355 14.94 15.87 1.98
C ASN A 355 16.37 16.08 1.46
N GLU A 356 17.38 16.01 2.34
CA GLU A 356 18.79 16.10 1.94
C GLU A 356 19.21 14.94 1.04
N MET A 357 18.84 13.71 1.40
CA MET A 357 19.20 12.52 0.62
C MET A 357 18.60 12.52 -0.79
N PHE A 358 17.38 13.01 -0.95
CA PHE A 358 16.72 13.11 -2.25
C PHE A 358 16.94 14.48 -2.93
N GLY A 359 17.80 15.34 -2.37
CA GLY A 359 18.09 16.68 -2.86
C GLY A 359 18.84 16.69 -4.20
N ASP A 360 18.82 17.86 -4.86
CA ASP A 360 19.45 18.07 -6.18
C ASP A 360 20.97 17.78 -6.17
N ASP A 361 21.64 18.04 -5.05
CA ASP A 361 23.08 17.79 -4.89
C ASP A 361 23.44 16.30 -4.90
N VAL A 362 22.48 15.43 -4.59
CA VAL A 362 22.68 13.97 -4.53
C VAL A 362 22.10 13.28 -5.76
N LEU A 363 20.91 13.70 -6.19
CA LEU A 363 20.17 13.12 -7.33
C LEU A 363 19.87 14.20 -8.37
N PRO A 364 20.86 14.54 -9.23
CA PRO A 364 20.63 15.46 -10.34
C PRO A 364 19.62 14.86 -11.34
N GLU A 365 18.83 15.71 -12.00
CA GLU A 365 17.99 15.25 -13.13
C GLU A 365 18.90 14.67 -14.23
N ALA A 366 18.49 13.53 -14.77
CA ALA A 366 19.21 12.79 -15.81
C ALA A 366 18.71 13.13 -17.22
#